data_AF-W7C5F8-F1
#
_entry.id   AF-W7C5F8-F1
#
_cell.length_a   1.000
_cell.length_b   1.000
_cell.length_c   1.000
_cell.angle_alpha   90.00
_cell.angle_beta   90.00
_cell.angle_gamma   90.00
#
_symmetry.space_group_name_H-M   'P 1'
#
loop_
_entity.id
_entity.type
_entity.pdbx_description
1 polymer ?
#
loop_
_entity_poly.entity_id
_entity_poly.type
_entity_poly.pdbx_seq_one_letter_code
_entity_poly.pdbx_strand_id
1 'polypeptide(L)'
;HEAGSGPWVGQVVDKLPNHVSYVPNSTTIDGKVVADKGIWNEQTLTVKELRLTNETATAVIAFKVKVKEEALNTTVVNKAVATPKDPDDNPPVPDIPSVPTVVVPTAGKLKAEKNVFNASNDAIDHKAVKVGAVISYQIKATNTSAPTTIINKVEIGDAIPAGLVYQPGSLKVTGVDGKEKALTDDAVTGQKLATGDLGSLKGG
;
A
#
# COMPACT_ATOMS: atom_id res chain seq x y z
N HIS A 1 -4.17 26.90 48.70
CA HIS A 1 -5.04 26.67 47.54
C HIS A 1 -4.62 25.34 46.93
N GLU A 2 -5.45 24.32 47.09
CA GLU A 2 -5.21 23.00 46.49
C GLU A 2 -5.48 23.07 44.99
N ALA A 3 -4.67 22.36 44.21
CA ALA A 3 -4.97 22.07 42.82
C ALA A 3 -6.13 21.05 42.76
N GLY A 4 -7.22 21.43 42.07
CA GLY A 4 -8.11 20.51 41.36
C GLY A 4 -9.07 19.65 42.19
N SER A 5 -10.24 20.21 42.54
CA SER A 5 -11.43 19.42 42.93
C SER A 5 -12.66 19.66 42.04
N GLY A 6 -12.47 20.24 40.86
CA GLY A 6 -13.54 20.62 39.92
C GLY A 6 -13.55 19.77 38.65
N PRO A 7 -14.69 19.69 37.93
CA PRO A 7 -14.75 18.98 36.65
C PRO A 7 -13.79 19.61 35.65
N TRP A 8 -12.94 18.81 35.01
CA TRP A 8 -12.11 19.29 33.90
C TRP A 8 -13.01 19.58 32.71
N VAL A 9 -12.82 20.73 32.09
CA VAL A 9 -13.48 21.09 30.83
C VAL A 9 -12.39 21.47 29.85
N GLY A 10 -12.41 20.92 28.64
CA GLY A 10 -11.38 21.24 27.64
C GLY A 10 -11.76 20.90 26.22
N GLN A 11 -10.77 21.01 25.33
CA GLN A 11 -10.86 20.72 23.91
C GLN A 11 -9.83 19.67 23.53
N VAL A 12 -10.20 18.75 22.64
CA VAL A 12 -9.27 17.84 21.97
C VAL A 12 -9.26 18.16 20.48
N VAL A 13 -8.07 18.33 19.91
CA VAL A 13 -7.84 18.57 18.48
C VAL A 13 -6.90 17.51 17.93
N ASP A 14 -7.23 16.92 16.79
CA ASP A 14 -6.35 15.97 16.11
C ASP A 14 -6.34 16.30 14.61
N LYS A 15 -5.17 16.61 14.06
CA LYS A 15 -4.99 16.85 12.63
C LYS A 15 -4.37 15.61 12.02
N LEU A 16 -5.15 14.90 11.21
CA LEU A 16 -4.69 13.71 10.53
C LEU A 16 -3.52 14.03 9.59
N PRO A 17 -2.48 13.18 9.55
CA PRO A 17 -1.38 13.32 8.61
C PRO A 17 -1.85 13.07 7.17
N ASN A 18 -1.17 13.68 6.20
CA ASN A 18 -1.56 13.61 4.78
C ASN A 18 -1.69 12.18 4.22
N HIS A 19 -1.03 11.19 4.82
CA HIS A 19 -1.00 9.80 4.42
C HIS A 19 -2.25 8.98 4.81
N VAL A 20 -3.20 9.58 5.54
CA VAL A 20 -4.46 8.91 5.90
C VAL A 20 -5.65 9.78 5.56
N SER A 21 -6.83 9.18 5.45
CA SER A 21 -8.11 9.89 5.36
C SER A 21 -9.06 9.40 6.43
N TYR A 22 -9.86 10.32 6.97
CA TYR A 22 -10.93 9.98 7.90
C TYR A 22 -11.97 9.05 7.24
N VAL A 23 -12.48 8.07 7.99
CA VAL A 23 -13.63 7.25 7.60
C VAL A 23 -14.89 7.91 8.14
N PRO A 24 -15.79 8.46 7.30
CA PRO A 24 -16.98 9.17 7.76
C PRO A 24 -17.86 8.34 8.70
N ASN A 25 -18.48 9.01 9.66
CA ASN A 25 -19.37 8.44 10.69
C ASN A 25 -18.72 7.37 11.57
N SER A 26 -17.39 7.38 11.72
CA SER A 26 -16.67 6.41 12.55
C SER A 26 -16.31 6.93 13.94
N THR A 27 -16.53 8.23 14.20
CA THR A 27 -16.16 8.84 15.48
C THR A 27 -17.11 8.42 16.59
N THR A 28 -16.53 8.03 17.72
CA THR A 28 -17.23 7.71 18.96
C THR A 28 -16.60 8.47 20.11
N ILE A 29 -17.43 8.87 21.08
CA ILE A 29 -17.02 9.40 22.38
C ILE A 29 -17.62 8.48 23.43
N ASP A 30 -16.76 7.85 24.24
CA ASP A 30 -17.14 6.84 25.24
C ASP A 30 -18.01 5.72 24.64
N GLY A 31 -17.64 5.29 23.43
CA GLY A 31 -18.33 4.24 22.68
C GLY A 31 -19.63 4.66 22.01
N LYS A 32 -20.11 5.90 22.22
CA LYS A 32 -21.31 6.42 21.55
C LYS A 32 -20.92 7.13 20.26
N VAL A 33 -21.55 6.74 19.16
CA VAL A 33 -21.34 7.37 17.85
C VAL A 33 -21.77 8.83 17.92
N VAL A 34 -20.94 9.73 17.38
CA VAL A 34 -21.22 11.16 17.26
C VAL A 34 -21.23 11.57 15.79
N ALA A 35 -22.05 12.57 15.46
CA ALA A 35 -22.13 13.08 14.09
C ALA A 35 -20.84 13.82 13.71
N ASP A 36 -20.37 13.62 12.48
CA ASP A 36 -19.16 14.30 11.97
C ASP A 36 -19.33 15.82 11.90
N LYS A 37 -20.56 16.28 11.61
CA LYS A 37 -20.89 17.69 11.48
C LYS A 37 -20.62 18.40 12.79
N GLY A 38 -19.71 19.38 12.75
CA GLY A 38 -19.37 20.23 13.89
C GLY A 38 -18.16 19.76 14.69
N ILE A 39 -17.67 18.53 14.47
CA ILE A 39 -16.42 18.03 15.06
C ILE A 39 -15.32 17.78 14.03
N TRP A 40 -15.67 17.49 12.77
CA TRP A 40 -14.71 17.36 11.69
C TRP A 40 -14.75 18.57 10.76
N ASN A 41 -13.57 19.10 10.44
CA ASN A 41 -13.35 20.02 9.36
C ASN A 41 -12.16 19.52 8.53
N GLU A 42 -12.41 19.11 7.29
CA GLU A 42 -11.44 18.45 6.42
C GLU A 42 -10.76 17.24 7.12
N GLN A 43 -9.47 17.33 7.43
CA GLN A 43 -8.67 16.29 8.09
C GLN A 43 -8.43 16.60 9.58
N THR A 44 -9.16 17.56 10.16
CA THR A 44 -8.99 17.96 11.55
C THR A 44 -10.23 17.63 12.37
N LEU A 45 -10.05 16.82 13.40
CA LEU A 45 -11.00 16.58 14.48
C LEU A 45 -10.89 17.69 15.51
N THR A 46 -12.03 18.14 16.02
CA THR A 46 -12.16 19.12 17.08
C THR A 46 -13.36 18.76 17.96
N VAL A 47 -13.09 18.24 19.16
CA VAL A 47 -14.10 18.00 20.19
C VAL A 47 -13.98 19.11 21.22
N LYS A 48 -14.97 20.00 21.25
CA LYS A 48 -15.03 21.11 22.19
C LYS A 48 -15.81 20.73 23.44
N GLU A 49 -15.50 21.39 24.55
CA GLU A 49 -16.23 21.31 25.82
C GLU A 49 -16.37 19.88 26.37
N LEU A 50 -15.34 19.06 26.17
CA LEU A 50 -15.25 17.74 26.77
C LEU A 50 -15.17 17.90 28.29
N ARG A 51 -16.03 17.22 29.05
CA ARG A 51 -16.10 17.34 30.51
C ARG A 51 -15.71 16.02 31.19
N LEU A 52 -14.73 16.07 32.09
CA LEU A 52 -14.37 14.95 32.95
C LEU A 52 -14.77 15.28 34.40
N THR A 53 -15.24 14.28 35.13
CA THR A 53 -15.67 14.41 36.53
C THR A 53 -15.02 13.32 37.36
N ASN A 54 -15.22 13.33 38.68
CA ASN A 54 -14.74 12.24 39.54
C ASN A 54 -15.42 10.89 39.21
N GLU A 55 -16.61 10.90 38.60
CA GLU A 55 -17.32 9.70 38.13
C GLU A 55 -16.94 9.31 36.69
N THR A 56 -16.49 10.29 35.89
CA THR A 56 -16.07 10.13 34.49
C THR A 56 -14.65 10.68 34.31
N ALA A 57 -13.69 10.07 35.01
CA ALA A 57 -12.31 10.55 35.07
C ALA A 57 -11.55 10.41 33.74
N THR A 58 -12.11 9.70 32.76
CA THR A 58 -11.56 9.50 31.43
C THR A 58 -12.63 9.69 30.36
N ALA A 59 -12.23 10.20 29.20
CA ALA A 59 -13.05 10.17 27.99
C ALA A 59 -12.24 9.51 26.87
N VAL A 60 -12.89 8.62 26.10
CA VAL A 60 -12.26 7.91 24.99
C VAL A 60 -12.86 8.40 23.68
N ILE A 61 -12.06 9.10 22.90
CA ILE A 61 -12.40 9.49 21.53
C ILE A 61 -11.76 8.48 20.58
N ALA A 62 -12.58 7.75 19.82
CA ALA A 62 -12.09 6.80 18.84
C ALA A 62 -12.68 7.10 17.46
N PHE A 63 -11.86 7.01 16.42
CA PHE A 63 -12.25 7.19 15.02
C PHE A 63 -11.46 6.24 14.14
N LYS A 64 -11.94 5.99 12.92
CA LYS A 64 -11.27 5.14 11.94
C LYS A 64 -10.67 6.00 10.83
N VAL A 65 -9.50 5.59 10.35
CA VAL A 65 -8.84 6.17 9.19
C VAL A 65 -8.55 5.11 8.15
N LYS A 66 -8.46 5.51 6.89
CA LYS A 66 -7.95 4.71 5.79
C LYS A 66 -6.56 5.21 5.44
N VAL A 67 -5.59 4.29 5.39
CA VAL A 67 -4.24 4.58 4.90
C VAL A 67 -4.30 4.77 3.39
N LYS A 68 -3.68 5.84 2.89
CA LYS A 68 -3.61 6.15 1.46
C LYS A 68 -2.40 5.43 0.83
N GLU A 69 -2.42 5.25 -0.49
CA GLU A 69 -1.39 4.47 -1.19
C GLU A 69 0.01 5.07 -1.05
N GLU A 70 0.11 6.41 -1.02
CA GLU A 70 1.37 7.14 -0.84
C GLU A 70 2.06 6.88 0.51
N ALA A 71 1.38 6.22 1.45
CA ALA A 71 1.98 5.80 2.71
C ALA A 71 2.79 4.50 2.59
N LEU A 72 2.74 3.80 1.45
CA LEU A 72 3.39 2.51 1.28
C LEU A 72 4.91 2.61 1.56
N ASN A 73 5.41 1.76 2.44
CA ASN A 73 6.80 1.77 2.93
C ASN A 73 7.21 3.05 3.68
N THR A 74 6.25 3.83 4.19
CA THR A 74 6.51 4.99 5.05
C THR A 74 6.00 4.76 6.48
N THR A 75 6.40 5.65 7.39
CA THR A 75 5.86 5.72 8.75
C THR A 75 4.85 6.84 8.84
N VAL A 76 3.63 6.53 9.26
CA VAL A 76 2.59 7.51 9.56
C VAL A 76 2.62 7.83 11.05
N VAL A 77 2.70 9.12 11.40
CA VAL A 77 2.65 9.59 12.79
C VAL A 77 1.40 10.45 12.96
N ASN A 78 0.50 10.04 13.85
CA ASN A 78 -0.67 10.82 14.24
C ASN A 78 -0.44 11.51 15.59
N LYS A 79 -0.99 12.72 15.77
CA LYS A 79 -0.87 13.50 17.01
C LYS A 79 -2.20 14.15 17.37
N ALA A 80 -2.63 13.95 18.62
CA ALA A 80 -3.74 14.69 19.21
C ALA A 80 -3.19 15.76 20.17
N VAL A 81 -3.98 16.79 20.44
CA VAL A 81 -3.67 17.89 21.36
C VAL A 81 -4.86 18.07 22.29
N ALA A 82 -4.66 17.91 23.60
CA ALA A 82 -5.67 18.17 24.61
C ALA A 82 -5.35 19.47 25.36
N THR A 83 -6.29 20.41 25.35
CA THR A 83 -6.15 21.74 25.97
C THR A 83 -7.28 21.99 26.97
N PRO A 84 -6.98 22.19 28.27
CA PRO A 84 -7.97 22.65 29.25
C PRO A 84 -8.55 24.00 28.88
N LYS A 85 -9.81 24.23 29.24
CA LYS A 85 -10.47 25.55 29.23
C LYS A 85 -10.25 26.16 30.61
N ASP A 86 -9.13 26.85 30.81
CA ASP A 86 -8.83 27.52 32.07
C ASP A 86 -9.53 28.90 32.12
N PRO A 87 -10.31 29.21 33.17
CA PRO A 87 -10.85 30.56 33.39
C PRO A 87 -9.82 31.57 33.93
N ASP A 88 -8.66 31.15 34.48
CA ASP A 88 -7.67 32.04 35.10
C ASP A 88 -6.34 32.07 34.30
N ASP A 89 -6.28 32.95 33.31
CA ASP A 89 -5.15 33.64 32.61
C ASP A 89 -3.71 33.04 32.51
N ASN A 90 -3.49 31.77 32.83
CA ASN A 90 -2.26 31.04 32.49
C ASN A 90 -2.59 30.01 31.41
N PRO A 91 -1.99 30.08 30.21
CA PRO A 91 -2.33 29.14 29.15
C PRO A 91 -1.88 27.73 29.59
N PRO A 92 -2.80 26.77 29.71
CA PRO A 92 -2.42 25.42 30.11
C PRO A 92 -1.52 24.79 29.04
N VAL A 93 -0.49 24.07 29.48
CA VAL A 93 0.42 23.33 28.58
C VAL A 93 -0.37 22.19 27.93
N PRO A 94 -0.45 22.13 26.59
CA PRO A 94 -1.17 21.06 25.91
C PRO A 94 -0.45 19.71 26.04
N ASP A 95 -1.20 18.62 26.19
CA ASP A 95 -0.68 17.25 26.06
C ASP A 95 -0.74 16.79 24.61
N ILE A 96 0.35 16.20 24.10
CA ILE A 96 0.56 15.85 22.69
C ILE A 96 1.03 14.40 22.52
N PRO A 97 0.15 13.39 22.73
CA PRO A 97 0.48 12.01 22.45
C PRO A 97 0.74 11.79 20.95
N SER A 98 1.64 10.84 20.63
CA SER A 98 1.91 10.45 19.24
C SER A 98 2.11 8.95 19.09
N VAL A 99 1.59 8.37 18.01
CA VAL A 99 1.71 6.94 17.71
C VAL A 99 2.24 6.75 16.28
N PRO A 100 3.43 6.14 16.09
CA PRO A 100 3.93 5.77 14.77
C PRO A 100 3.31 4.45 14.29
N THR A 101 2.99 4.37 13.00
CA THR A 101 2.54 3.14 12.32
C THR A 101 3.33 2.95 11.02
N VAL A 102 3.99 1.80 10.87
CA VAL A 102 4.69 1.43 9.63
C VAL A 102 3.70 0.79 8.67
N VAL A 103 3.63 1.30 7.44
CA VAL A 103 2.74 0.76 6.41
C VAL A 103 3.53 -0.16 5.49
N VAL A 104 3.21 -1.44 5.52
CA VAL A 104 3.85 -2.47 4.69
C VAL A 104 2.93 -2.95 3.57
N PRO A 105 3.48 -3.38 2.41
CA PRO A 105 2.70 -3.96 1.33
C PRO A 105 2.03 -5.27 1.74
N THR A 106 0.86 -5.54 1.18
CA THR A 106 0.22 -6.87 1.28
C THR A 106 0.63 -7.77 0.11
N ALA A 107 0.33 -9.07 0.19
CA ALA A 107 0.63 -10.01 -0.89
C ALA A 107 -0.17 -9.69 -2.17
N GLY A 108 0.50 -9.76 -3.32
CA GLY A 108 -0.13 -9.62 -4.64
C GLY A 108 -0.64 -10.95 -5.22
N LYS A 109 -1.13 -10.90 -6.47
CA LYS A 109 -1.57 -12.07 -7.24
C LYS A 109 -0.87 -12.10 -8.60
N LEU A 110 -0.10 -13.16 -8.85
CA LEU A 110 0.62 -13.31 -10.11
C LEU A 110 -0.30 -13.89 -11.19
N LYS A 111 -0.28 -13.29 -12.38
CA LYS A 111 -0.85 -13.84 -13.62
C LYS A 111 0.24 -13.87 -14.69
N ALA A 112 0.26 -14.91 -15.50
CA ALA A 112 1.15 -15.03 -16.65
C ALA A 112 0.34 -15.20 -17.94
N GLU A 113 0.84 -14.61 -19.03
CA GLU A 113 0.31 -14.74 -20.39
C GLU A 113 1.47 -15.11 -21.32
N LYS A 114 1.21 -15.97 -22.31
CA LYS A 114 2.22 -16.43 -23.27
C LYS A 114 1.71 -16.19 -24.69
N ASN A 115 2.54 -15.56 -25.51
CA ASN A 115 2.23 -15.27 -26.90
C ASN A 115 3.38 -15.65 -27.82
N VAL A 116 3.07 -15.86 -29.09
CA VAL A 116 4.07 -16.15 -30.13
C VAL A 116 4.04 -15.10 -31.25
N PHE A 117 5.24 -14.68 -31.66
CA PHE A 117 5.47 -13.64 -32.65
C PHE A 117 6.37 -14.15 -33.78
N ASN A 118 6.17 -13.64 -34.99
CA ASN A 118 7.09 -13.87 -36.10
C ASN A 118 8.33 -12.95 -35.99
N ALA A 119 9.27 -13.07 -36.94
CA ALA A 119 10.46 -12.23 -37.01
C ALA A 119 10.17 -10.72 -37.20
N SER A 120 9.00 -10.37 -37.74
CA SER A 120 8.53 -8.99 -37.88
C SER A 120 7.80 -8.46 -36.64
N ASN A 121 7.75 -9.25 -35.56
CA ASN A 121 7.03 -8.96 -34.32
C ASN A 121 5.50 -8.90 -34.46
N ASP A 122 4.93 -9.55 -35.48
CA ASP A 122 3.48 -9.74 -35.60
C ASP A 122 3.03 -10.92 -34.73
N ALA A 123 1.92 -10.75 -34.03
CA ALA A 123 1.29 -11.84 -33.28
C ALA A 123 0.78 -12.94 -34.21
N ILE A 124 1.22 -14.16 -33.95
CA ILE A 124 0.90 -15.36 -34.73
C ILE A 124 0.33 -16.48 -33.87
N ASP A 125 -0.29 -16.13 -32.74
CA ASP A 125 -0.99 -17.07 -31.88
C ASP A 125 -1.96 -17.94 -32.68
N HIS A 126 -1.86 -19.27 -32.49
CA HIS A 126 -2.66 -20.28 -33.17
C HIS A 126 -2.51 -20.35 -34.70
N LYS A 127 -1.51 -19.68 -35.30
CA LYS A 127 -1.23 -19.74 -36.74
C LYS A 127 -0.20 -20.82 -37.08
N ALA A 128 -0.27 -21.33 -38.31
CA ALA A 128 0.72 -22.26 -38.82
C ALA A 128 2.08 -21.58 -39.06
N VAL A 129 3.16 -22.27 -38.71
CA VAL A 129 4.55 -21.81 -38.87
C VAL A 129 5.29 -22.79 -39.78
N LYS A 130 6.12 -22.27 -40.69
CA LYS A 130 6.92 -23.10 -41.60
C LYS A 130 8.13 -23.68 -40.87
N VAL A 131 8.54 -24.89 -41.25
CA VAL A 131 9.79 -25.50 -40.78
C VAL A 131 10.97 -24.56 -41.08
N GLY A 132 11.84 -24.38 -40.10
CA GLY A 132 13.01 -23.49 -40.19
C GLY A 132 12.73 -22.01 -39.94
N ALA A 133 11.47 -21.60 -39.74
CA ALA A 133 11.18 -20.23 -39.35
C ALA A 133 11.64 -19.95 -37.90
N VAL A 134 12.21 -18.76 -37.68
CA VAL A 134 12.51 -18.24 -36.35
C VAL A 134 11.29 -17.50 -35.83
N ILE A 135 10.84 -17.88 -34.64
CA ILE A 135 9.71 -17.28 -33.92
C ILE A 135 10.15 -16.86 -32.52
N SER A 136 9.44 -15.89 -31.95
CA SER A 136 9.71 -15.39 -30.61
C SER A 136 8.53 -15.71 -29.69
N TYR A 137 8.79 -16.38 -28.57
CA TYR A 137 7.81 -16.48 -27.50
C TYR A 137 8.01 -15.32 -26.51
N GLN A 138 6.91 -14.72 -26.07
CA GLN A 138 6.92 -13.75 -24.98
C GLN A 138 6.06 -14.26 -23.84
N ILE A 139 6.61 -14.27 -22.63
CA ILE A 139 5.90 -14.60 -21.39
C ILE A 139 5.80 -13.31 -20.57
N LYS A 140 4.58 -12.83 -20.37
CA LYS A 140 4.29 -11.63 -19.59
C LYS A 140 3.78 -12.03 -18.21
N ALA A 141 4.55 -11.71 -17.17
CA ALA A 141 4.13 -11.82 -15.78
C ALA A 141 3.55 -10.49 -15.30
N THR A 142 2.46 -10.50 -14.54
CA THR A 142 1.79 -9.29 -14.03
C THR A 142 1.25 -9.53 -12.62
N ASN A 143 1.45 -8.56 -11.73
CA ASN A 143 0.72 -8.51 -10.46
C ASN A 143 -0.65 -7.86 -10.69
N THR A 144 -1.73 -8.65 -10.62
CA THR A 144 -3.09 -8.19 -10.90
C THR A 144 -3.83 -7.65 -9.67
N SER A 145 -3.14 -7.58 -8.52
CA SER A 145 -3.70 -7.01 -7.29
C SER A 145 -3.48 -5.50 -7.23
N ALA A 146 -4.15 -4.85 -6.28
CA ALA A 146 -4.10 -3.41 -6.08
C ALA A 146 -2.66 -2.87 -5.91
N PRO A 147 -2.41 -1.57 -6.19
CA PRO A 147 -1.08 -0.97 -6.12
C PRO A 147 -0.38 -1.05 -4.75
N THR A 148 -1.11 -1.26 -3.67
CA THR A 148 -0.54 -1.48 -2.32
C THR A 148 0.02 -2.89 -2.10
N THR A 149 0.04 -3.72 -3.15
CA THR A 149 0.53 -5.10 -3.08
C THR A 149 1.87 -5.28 -3.77
N ILE A 150 2.68 -6.22 -3.27
CA ILE A 150 3.96 -6.61 -3.88
C ILE A 150 4.03 -8.14 -3.98
N ILE A 151 4.60 -8.61 -5.09
CA ILE A 151 5.07 -9.99 -5.27
C ILE A 151 6.59 -9.93 -5.33
N ASN A 152 7.28 -10.65 -4.45
CA ASN A 152 8.74 -10.73 -4.44
C ASN A 152 9.21 -12.01 -5.13
N LYS A 153 10.44 -11.99 -5.64
CA LYS A 153 11.13 -13.16 -6.21
C LYS A 153 10.37 -13.80 -7.37
N VAL A 154 10.03 -13.00 -8.37
CA VAL A 154 9.31 -13.48 -9.55
C VAL A 154 10.26 -14.31 -10.41
N GLU A 155 9.86 -15.53 -10.71
CA GLU A 155 10.61 -16.44 -11.59
C GLU A 155 9.71 -16.88 -12.75
N ILE A 156 10.28 -17.06 -13.94
CA ILE A 156 9.59 -17.60 -15.11
C ILE A 156 10.19 -18.94 -15.47
N GLY A 157 9.32 -19.94 -15.61
CA GLY A 157 9.66 -21.26 -16.13
C GLY A 157 8.84 -21.58 -17.36
N ASP A 158 9.45 -22.28 -18.31
CA ASP A 158 8.76 -22.76 -19.52
C ASP A 158 9.31 -24.10 -19.97
N ALA A 159 8.43 -24.98 -20.44
CA ALA A 159 8.81 -26.20 -21.12
C ALA A 159 8.76 -25.94 -22.63
N ILE A 160 9.93 -25.93 -23.26
CA ILE A 160 10.06 -25.75 -24.70
C ILE A 160 9.56 -27.05 -25.37
N PRO A 161 8.55 -26.99 -26.26
CA PRO A 161 8.05 -28.20 -26.91
C PRO A 161 9.06 -28.85 -27.85
N ALA A 162 9.06 -30.19 -27.88
CA ALA A 162 9.84 -30.95 -28.85
C ALA A 162 9.52 -30.53 -30.28
N GLY A 163 10.57 -30.37 -31.09
CA GLY A 163 10.48 -29.81 -32.45
C GLY A 163 10.84 -28.33 -32.52
N LEU A 164 11.00 -27.64 -31.39
CA LEU A 164 11.62 -26.32 -31.32
C LEU A 164 13.06 -26.42 -30.84
N VAL A 165 13.89 -25.52 -31.34
CA VAL A 165 15.30 -25.37 -30.94
C VAL A 165 15.46 -23.98 -30.35
N TYR A 166 15.90 -23.92 -29.09
CA TYR A 166 16.25 -22.65 -28.46
C TYR A 166 17.43 -22.01 -29.19
N GLN A 167 17.37 -20.69 -29.41
CA GLN A 167 18.45 -19.92 -30.02
C GLN A 167 19.31 -19.27 -28.92
N PRO A 168 20.57 -19.70 -28.71
CA PRO A 168 21.46 -19.09 -27.72
C PRO A 168 21.63 -17.58 -27.91
N GLY A 169 21.75 -16.84 -26.81
CA GLY A 169 21.86 -15.38 -26.78
C GLY A 169 20.56 -14.63 -27.08
N SER A 170 19.43 -15.33 -27.27
CA SER A 170 18.14 -14.67 -27.58
C SER A 170 17.32 -14.31 -26.34
N LEU A 171 17.62 -14.89 -25.18
CA LEU A 171 16.84 -14.67 -23.97
C LEU A 171 17.07 -13.28 -23.38
N LYS A 172 15.97 -12.53 -23.25
CA LYS A 172 15.95 -11.21 -22.62
C LYS A 172 14.69 -11.03 -21.78
N VAL A 173 14.78 -10.14 -20.80
CA VAL A 173 13.66 -9.69 -19.97
C VAL A 173 13.52 -8.18 -20.07
N THR A 174 12.28 -7.70 -20.17
CA THR A 174 11.97 -6.27 -20.06
C THR A 174 11.39 -6.01 -18.68
N GLY A 175 12.08 -5.19 -17.89
CA GLY A 175 11.65 -4.82 -16.54
C GLY A 175 10.43 -3.90 -16.53
N VAL A 176 9.86 -3.69 -15.34
CA VAL A 176 8.76 -2.72 -15.13
C VAL A 176 9.17 -1.27 -15.43
N ASP A 177 10.47 -0.98 -15.44
CA ASP A 177 11.05 0.30 -15.85
C ASP A 177 11.21 0.43 -17.37
N GLY A 178 10.78 -0.58 -18.14
CA GLY A 178 10.88 -0.63 -19.60
C GLY A 178 12.26 -0.99 -20.12
N LYS A 179 13.25 -1.25 -19.24
CA LYS A 179 14.61 -1.58 -19.68
C LYS A 179 14.73 -3.06 -20.03
N GLU A 180 15.36 -3.33 -21.16
CA GLU A 180 15.72 -4.68 -21.55
C GLU A 180 17.05 -5.11 -20.91
N LYS A 181 17.09 -6.35 -20.46
CA LYS A 181 18.28 -7.02 -19.94
C LYS A 181 18.39 -8.39 -20.60
N ALA A 182 19.54 -8.67 -21.22
CA ALA A 182 19.87 -10.01 -21.67
C ALA A 182 20.07 -10.94 -20.46
N LEU A 183 19.56 -12.17 -20.55
CA LEU A 183 19.80 -13.21 -19.56
C LEU A 183 20.83 -14.21 -20.10
N THR A 184 21.51 -14.91 -19.19
CA THR A 184 22.42 -15.99 -19.56
C THR A 184 21.65 -17.19 -20.12
N ASP A 185 22.24 -17.86 -21.10
CA ASP A 185 21.71 -19.12 -21.66
C ASP A 185 21.72 -20.26 -20.64
N ASP A 186 22.43 -20.14 -19.51
CA ASP A 186 22.39 -21.12 -18.41
C ASP A 186 20.97 -21.29 -17.83
N ALA A 187 20.10 -20.30 -18.04
CA ALA A 187 18.68 -20.37 -17.69
C ALA A 187 17.92 -21.42 -18.53
N VAL A 188 18.50 -21.91 -19.64
CA VAL A 188 17.92 -22.93 -20.51
C VAL A 188 18.76 -24.20 -20.45
N THR A 189 18.21 -25.25 -19.82
CA THR A 189 18.84 -26.57 -19.79
C THR A 189 17.98 -27.56 -20.58
N GLY A 190 18.51 -28.05 -21.70
CA GLY A 190 17.75 -28.89 -22.63
C GLY A 190 16.55 -28.12 -23.20
N GLN A 191 15.33 -28.61 -22.93
CA GLN A 191 14.09 -27.97 -23.35
C GLN A 191 13.32 -27.34 -22.19
N LYS A 192 14.04 -26.86 -21.17
CA LYS A 192 13.45 -26.21 -20.01
C LYS A 192 14.10 -24.86 -19.77
N LEU A 193 13.29 -23.80 -19.72
CA LEU A 193 13.64 -22.48 -19.25
C LEU A 193 13.34 -22.35 -17.75
N ALA A 194 14.25 -21.73 -17.00
CA ALA A 194 14.06 -21.26 -15.64
C ALA A 194 14.95 -20.01 -15.42
N THR A 195 14.33 -18.84 -15.29
CA THR A 195 15.06 -17.56 -15.23
C THR A 195 15.77 -17.27 -13.91
N GLY A 196 15.41 -17.98 -12.84
CA GLY A 196 15.68 -17.54 -11.47
C GLY A 196 14.94 -16.23 -11.13
N ASP A 197 15.38 -15.56 -10.07
CA ASP A 197 14.77 -14.34 -9.53
C ASP A 197 14.93 -13.13 -10.47
N LEU A 198 13.80 -12.63 -10.99
CA LEU A 198 13.68 -11.46 -11.84
C LEU A 198 13.32 -10.18 -11.05
N GLY A 199 13.18 -10.27 -9.73
CA GLY A 199 12.86 -9.16 -8.84
C GLY A 199 11.40 -9.18 -8.38
N SER A 200 10.84 -7.99 -8.19
CA SER A 200 9.50 -7.82 -7.57
C SER A 200 8.54 -7.07 -8.48
N LEU A 201 7.25 -7.38 -8.36
CA LEU A 201 6.16 -6.72 -9.09
C LEU A 201 5.22 -6.00 -8.13
N LYS A 202 5.15 -4.67 -8.24
CA LYS A 202 4.10 -3.85 -7.62
C LYS A 202 2.77 -4.12 -8.33
N GLY A 203 1.67 -4.10 -7.59
CA GLY A 203 0.32 -4.17 -8.16
C GLY A 203 0.06 -3.04 -9.15
N GLY A 204 -0.69 -3.35 -10.20
CA GLY A 204 -1.11 -2.41 -11.24
C GLY A 204 -2.45 -1.74 -10.96
#